data_AF-A0A949KTA5-F1
#
_entry.id   AF-A0A949KTA5-F1
#
_cell.length_a   1.000
_cell.length_b   1.000
_cell.length_c   1.000
_cell.angle_alpha   90.00
_cell.angle_beta   90.00
_cell.angle_gamma   90.00
#
_symmetry.space_group_name_H-M   'P 1'
#
loop_
_entity.id
_entity.type
_entity.pdbx_description
1 polymer ?
#
loop_
_entity_poly.entity_id
_entity_poly.type
_entity_poly.pdbx_seq_one_letter_code
_entity_poly.pdbx_strand_id
1 'polypeptide(L)'
;MNKSVEQYDTGKHRRHLRKGSSLKPNMDELMCTTCQSGDCDPQCPSYDLCKKRVLIVGGIERMEKAYRKLVEDRGGIFEYHAGHMKSGGKGLENSVQRADFVLCPVNCNSHGACLKVKSLGKKFKKPVHMLSNFSLSAVARTMEQLHAAN
;
A
#
# COMPACT_ATOMS: atom_id res chain seq x y z
N MET A 1 -39.41 35.76 -45.30
CA MET A 1 -38.24 35.28 -46.06
C MET A 1 -36.97 35.84 -45.42
N ASN A 2 -35.96 34.96 -45.23
CA ASN A 2 -34.52 35.21 -44.97
C ASN A 2 -34.17 35.61 -43.51
N LYS A 3 -33.86 34.69 -42.59
CA LYS A 3 -32.61 33.89 -42.38
C LYS A 3 -31.34 34.73 -42.10
N SER A 4 -30.80 34.59 -40.88
CA SER A 4 -29.41 34.16 -40.53
C SER A 4 -29.07 34.64 -39.10
N VAL A 5 -28.95 33.76 -38.10
CA VAL A 5 -27.82 32.86 -37.71
C VAL A 5 -26.92 33.50 -36.64
N GLU A 6 -26.97 32.87 -35.47
CA GLU A 6 -25.96 32.62 -34.43
C GLU A 6 -25.02 33.72 -33.91
N GLN A 7 -24.95 33.80 -32.57
CA GLN A 7 -23.68 33.74 -31.86
C GLN A 7 -23.87 33.23 -30.42
N TYR A 8 -23.18 32.13 -30.12
CA TYR A 8 -22.95 31.58 -28.79
C TYR A 8 -21.85 32.41 -28.09
N ASP A 9 -22.07 32.78 -26.83
CA ASP A 9 -21.07 33.47 -26.00
C ASP A 9 -20.51 32.57 -24.89
N THR A 10 -19.24 32.80 -24.62
CA THR A 10 -18.26 31.91 -24.02
C THR A 10 -17.92 32.28 -22.57
N GLY A 11 -17.86 31.29 -21.68
CA GLY A 11 -16.74 31.12 -20.75
C GLY A 11 -16.52 32.08 -19.55
N LYS A 12 -16.43 31.43 -18.37
CA LYS A 12 -15.36 31.54 -17.35
C LYS A 12 -15.38 32.66 -16.27
N HIS A 13 -15.45 32.14 -15.03
CA HIS A 13 -14.61 32.42 -13.84
C HIS A 13 -14.54 33.84 -13.24
N ARG A 14 -14.96 33.97 -11.95
CA ARG A 14 -14.05 34.04 -10.77
C ARG A 14 -14.78 34.33 -9.43
N ARG A 15 -14.56 33.42 -8.47
CA ARG A 15 -14.15 33.59 -7.04
C ARG A 15 -14.95 34.51 -6.09
N HIS A 16 -15.46 33.94 -4.99
CA HIS A 16 -14.96 34.07 -3.59
C HIS A 16 -15.86 33.25 -2.62
N LEU A 17 -15.39 32.17 -1.98
CA LEU A 17 -14.79 32.08 -0.62
C LEU A 17 -15.74 32.58 0.49
N ARG A 18 -16.39 31.75 1.32
CA ARG A 18 -15.95 31.06 2.57
C ARG A 18 -17.27 30.71 3.29
N LYS A 19 -17.45 29.76 4.23
CA LYS A 19 -16.63 28.90 5.08
C LYS A 19 -17.66 27.93 5.69
N GLY A 20 -17.36 26.64 5.73
CA GLY A 20 -18.14 25.66 6.49
C GLY A 20 -17.18 24.62 7.04
N SER A 21 -16.63 24.92 8.22
CA SER A 21 -15.91 24.06 9.16
C SER A 21 -15.35 22.73 8.62
N SER A 22 -14.03 22.68 8.43
CA SER A 22 -13.27 21.42 8.36
C SER A 22 -13.44 20.65 9.67
N LEU A 23 -14.47 19.81 9.73
CA LEU A 23 -14.46 18.63 10.57
C LEU A 23 -13.48 17.68 9.89
N LYS A 24 -12.23 17.66 10.37
CA LYS A 24 -11.32 16.58 10.04
C LYS A 24 -11.94 15.33 10.67
N PRO A 25 -12.37 14.31 9.90
CA PRO A 25 -12.77 13.07 10.53
C PRO A 25 -11.56 12.56 11.30
N ASN A 26 -11.81 12.14 12.53
CA ASN A 26 -10.86 11.45 13.38
C ASN A 26 -10.21 10.31 12.57
N MET A 27 -8.88 10.20 12.57
CA MET A 27 -8.17 9.12 11.86
C MET A 27 -8.61 7.72 12.32
N ASP A 28 -9.18 7.61 13.52
CA ASP A 28 -9.72 6.35 14.04
C ASP A 28 -11.11 5.98 13.50
N GLU A 29 -11.83 6.91 12.87
CA GLU A 29 -13.20 6.67 12.36
C GLU A 29 -13.22 6.26 10.88
N LEU A 30 -12.04 6.27 10.25
CA LEU A 30 -11.84 5.99 8.85
C LEU A 30 -11.39 4.53 8.63
N MET A 31 -11.98 3.62 9.39
CA MET A 31 -11.73 2.18 9.32
C MET A 31 -12.83 1.53 8.50
N CYS A 32 -12.53 1.15 7.27
CA CYS A 32 -13.46 0.33 6.49
C CYS A 32 -13.52 -1.05 7.16
N THR A 33 -14.56 -1.28 7.96
CA THR A 33 -14.62 -2.45 8.84
C THR A 33 -14.83 -3.77 8.09
N THR A 34 -15.12 -3.72 6.79
CA THR A 34 -15.36 -4.92 5.97
C THR A 34 -15.18 -4.67 4.48
N CYS A 35 -13.94 -4.62 3.98
CA CYS A 35 -13.67 -4.92 2.57
C CYS A 35 -13.51 -6.45 2.39
N GLN A 36 -14.51 -7.24 2.79
CA GLN A 36 -14.39 -8.71 2.81
C GLN A 36 -14.31 -9.33 1.41
N SER A 37 -14.76 -8.61 0.38
CA SER A 37 -14.93 -9.14 -0.98
C SER A 37 -13.98 -8.53 -2.00
N GLY A 38 -13.14 -7.58 -1.57
CA GLY A 38 -12.27 -6.81 -2.45
C GLY A 38 -13.00 -5.84 -3.40
N ASP A 39 -14.32 -5.71 -3.30
CA ASP A 39 -15.08 -4.62 -3.94
C ASP A 39 -15.02 -3.38 -3.04
N CYS A 40 -13.91 -2.66 -3.15
CA CYS A 40 -13.73 -1.39 -2.48
C CYS A 40 -14.21 -0.27 -3.39
N ASP A 41 -14.95 0.71 -2.87
CA ASP A 41 -15.25 1.94 -3.61
C ASP A 41 -14.00 2.83 -3.69
N PRO A 42 -13.79 3.63 -4.75
CA PRO A 42 -12.69 4.60 -4.80
C PRO A 42 -12.69 5.64 -3.66
N GLN A 43 -13.83 5.85 -2.98
CA GLN A 43 -13.93 6.66 -1.76
C GLN A 43 -13.45 5.91 -0.52
N CYS A 44 -13.11 4.63 -0.64
CA CYS A 44 -12.58 3.87 0.49
C CYS A 44 -11.19 4.43 0.84
N PRO A 45 -10.96 4.73 2.12
CA PRO A 45 -9.71 5.36 2.58
C PRO A 45 -8.49 4.42 2.51
N SER A 46 -8.75 3.12 2.35
CA SER A 46 -7.75 2.06 2.17
C SER A 46 -7.80 1.45 0.77
N TYR A 47 -8.39 2.16 -0.21
CA TYR A 47 -8.63 1.63 -1.56
C TYR A 47 -7.33 1.17 -2.23
N ASP A 48 -6.23 1.83 -1.91
CA ASP A 48 -4.91 1.45 -2.42
C ASP A 48 -4.33 0.17 -1.82
N LEU A 49 -4.81 -0.31 -0.67
CA LEU A 49 -4.41 -1.61 -0.11
C LEU A 49 -5.41 -2.70 -0.40
N CYS A 50 -6.65 -2.32 -0.70
CA CYS A 50 -7.66 -3.26 -1.13
C CYS A 50 -7.10 -4.19 -2.21
N LYS A 51 -7.12 -5.49 -1.91
CA LYS A 51 -6.62 -6.57 -2.78
C LYS A 51 -5.09 -6.58 -3.03
N LYS A 52 -4.28 -5.66 -2.49
CA LYS A 52 -2.82 -5.72 -2.62
C LYS A 52 -2.23 -6.75 -1.67
N ARG A 53 -1.32 -7.58 -2.17
CA ARG A 53 -0.56 -8.57 -1.39
C ARG A 53 0.74 -7.97 -0.88
N VAL A 54 0.84 -7.84 0.43
CA VAL A 54 2.02 -7.33 1.14
C VAL A 54 2.84 -8.50 1.66
N LEU A 55 4.07 -8.62 1.16
CA LEU A 55 5.03 -9.59 1.70
C LEU A 55 6.00 -8.89 2.65
N ILE A 56 6.10 -9.34 3.89
CA ILE A 56 7.19 -8.95 4.79
C ILE A 56 8.22 -10.07 4.85
N VAL A 57 9.47 -9.74 4.51
CA VAL A 57 10.61 -10.68 4.53
C VAL A 57 11.57 -10.32 5.65
N GLY A 58 11.73 -11.25 6.59
CA GLY A 58 12.41 -11.00 7.86
C GLY A 58 11.50 -10.22 8.81
N GLY A 59 12.04 -9.86 9.98
CA GLY A 59 11.22 -9.35 11.08
C GLY A 59 11.22 -10.31 12.25
N ILE A 60 10.80 -9.82 13.40
CA ILE A 60 10.62 -10.67 14.58
C ILE A 60 9.29 -11.40 14.44
N GLU A 61 9.30 -12.73 14.46
CA GLU A 61 8.12 -13.59 14.33
C GLU A 61 6.94 -13.15 15.22
N ARG A 62 7.24 -12.68 16.44
CA ARG A 62 6.22 -12.12 17.37
C ARG A 62 5.42 -10.94 16.81
N MET A 63 5.96 -10.22 15.82
CA MET A 63 5.30 -9.09 15.16
C MET A 63 4.36 -9.52 14.04
N GLU A 64 4.44 -10.77 13.57
CA GLU A 64 3.66 -11.25 12.43
C GLU A 64 2.16 -10.97 12.61
N LYS A 65 1.60 -11.30 13.78
CA LYS A 65 0.19 -11.06 14.09
C LYS A 65 -0.18 -9.58 13.99
N ALA A 66 0.70 -8.69 14.46
CA ALA A 66 0.44 -7.27 14.44
C ALA A 66 0.55 -6.68 13.03
N TYR A 67 1.49 -7.15 12.21
CA TYR A 67 1.57 -6.78 10.79
C TYR A 67 0.35 -7.28 10.03
N ARG A 68 -0.03 -8.54 10.24
CA ARG A 68 -1.20 -9.15 9.64
C ARG A 68 -2.43 -8.30 9.91
N LYS A 69 -2.68 -7.98 11.18
CA LYS A 69 -3.77 -7.11 11.59
C LYS A 69 -3.71 -5.75 10.88
N LEU A 70 -2.56 -5.08 10.87
CA LEU A 70 -2.37 -3.79 10.20
C LEU A 70 -2.70 -3.82 8.70
N VAL A 71 -2.31 -4.89 8.00
CA VAL A 71 -2.53 -5.04 6.55
C VAL A 71 -3.97 -5.46 6.25
N GLU A 72 -4.47 -6.46 6.95
CA GLU A 72 -5.79 -7.05 6.71
C GLU A 72 -6.93 -6.14 7.18
N ASP A 73 -6.76 -5.38 8.28
CA ASP A 73 -7.72 -4.36 8.73
C ASP A 73 -7.88 -3.23 7.68
N ARG A 74 -6.93 -3.08 6.76
CA ARG A 74 -6.96 -2.14 5.62
C ARG A 74 -7.37 -2.82 4.30
N GLY A 75 -7.85 -4.06 4.34
CA GLY A 75 -8.32 -4.81 3.16
C GLY A 75 -7.21 -5.40 2.27
N GLY A 76 -5.95 -5.39 2.73
CA GLY A 76 -4.83 -6.03 2.05
C GLY A 76 -4.70 -7.51 2.40
N ILE A 77 -3.87 -8.22 1.62
CA ILE A 77 -3.52 -9.62 1.89
C ILE A 77 -2.11 -9.67 2.46
N PHE A 78 -1.96 -10.23 3.66
CA PHE A 78 -0.66 -10.32 4.32
C PHE A 78 0.02 -11.68 4.10
N GLU A 79 1.29 -11.62 3.72
CA GLU A 79 2.18 -12.78 3.64
C GLU A 79 3.48 -12.52 4.40
N TYR A 80 3.98 -13.52 5.12
CA TYR A 80 5.21 -13.45 5.89
C TYR A 80 6.20 -14.51 5.43
N HIS A 81 7.47 -14.13 5.36
CA HIS A 81 8.57 -15.07 5.17
C HIS A 81 9.70 -14.73 6.14
N ALA A 82 10.08 -15.66 7.00
CA ALA A 82 11.11 -15.44 8.04
C ALA A 82 12.52 -15.11 7.50
N GLY A 83 12.73 -15.20 6.19
CA GLY A 83 14.00 -14.85 5.52
C GLY A 83 15.03 -15.97 5.51
N HIS A 84 14.69 -17.15 6.06
CA HIS A 84 15.54 -18.33 6.02
C HIS A 84 15.67 -18.88 4.58
N MET A 85 16.90 -19.16 4.16
CA MET A 85 17.21 -19.64 2.79
C MET A 85 17.48 -21.15 2.72
N LYS A 86 17.23 -21.89 3.81
CA LYS A 86 17.67 -23.29 3.98
C LYS A 86 17.12 -24.26 2.93
N SER A 87 16.02 -23.93 2.24
CA SER A 87 15.39 -24.73 1.19
C SER A 87 15.59 -24.15 -0.23
N GLY A 88 16.75 -23.51 -0.48
CA GLY A 88 17.13 -23.03 -1.83
C GLY A 88 16.39 -21.77 -2.29
N GLY A 89 15.68 -21.08 -1.39
CA GLY A 89 15.05 -19.79 -1.66
C GLY A 89 13.81 -19.82 -2.57
N LYS A 90 13.38 -21.00 -3.05
CA LYS A 90 12.21 -21.15 -3.95
C LYS A 90 10.90 -20.68 -3.29
N GLY A 91 10.75 -20.90 -1.97
CA GLY A 91 9.62 -20.39 -1.20
C GLY A 91 9.55 -18.87 -1.19
N LEU A 92 10.68 -18.20 -0.92
CA LEU A 92 10.79 -16.75 -0.99
C LEU A 92 10.52 -16.23 -2.41
N GLU A 93 11.09 -16.88 -3.43
CA GLU A 93 10.89 -16.51 -4.83
C GLU A 93 9.41 -16.51 -5.23
N ASN A 94 8.69 -17.58 -4.91
CA ASN A 94 7.26 -17.68 -5.17
C ASN A 94 6.46 -16.61 -4.41
N SER A 95 6.85 -16.30 -3.17
CA SER A 95 6.20 -15.27 -2.35
C SER A 95 6.39 -13.88 -2.95
N VAL A 96 7.63 -13.55 -3.37
CA VAL A 96 7.95 -12.27 -4.03
C VAL A 96 7.20 -12.15 -5.36
N GLN A 97 7.08 -13.24 -6.13
CA GLN A 97 6.37 -13.22 -7.41
C GLN A 97 4.89 -12.88 -7.25
N ARG A 98 4.24 -13.39 -6.20
CA ARG A 98 2.82 -13.12 -5.90
C ARG A 98 2.59 -11.76 -5.26
N ALA A 99 3.56 -11.21 -4.54
CA ALA A 99 3.40 -9.95 -3.83
C ALA A 99 3.24 -8.76 -4.80
N ASP A 100 2.45 -7.78 -4.41
CA ASP A 100 2.38 -6.49 -5.10
C ASP A 100 3.50 -5.57 -4.64
N PHE A 101 3.89 -5.67 -3.37
CA PHE A 101 5.09 -5.05 -2.83
C PHE A 101 5.69 -5.85 -1.69
N VAL A 102 7.01 -5.71 -1.53
CA VAL A 102 7.80 -6.43 -0.54
C VAL A 102 8.44 -5.45 0.43
N LEU A 103 8.28 -5.69 1.73
CA LEU A 103 8.94 -4.95 2.79
C LEU A 103 10.04 -5.82 3.41
N CYS A 104 11.22 -5.24 3.61
CA CYS A 104 12.39 -5.97 4.12
C CYS A 104 13.10 -5.13 5.20
N PRO A 105 12.81 -5.36 6.49
CA PRO A 105 13.54 -4.72 7.58
C PRO A 105 15.00 -5.16 7.61
N VAL A 106 15.93 -4.21 7.51
CA VAL A 106 17.37 -4.51 7.44
C VAL A 106 17.98 -4.87 8.79
N ASN A 107 17.43 -4.35 9.89
CA ASN A 107 18.03 -4.46 11.22
C ASN A 107 17.86 -5.84 11.88
N CYS A 108 16.96 -6.67 11.36
CA CYS A 108 16.67 -8.01 11.88
C CYS A 108 16.74 -9.09 10.80
N ASN A 109 17.36 -8.77 9.66
CA ASN A 109 17.50 -9.71 8.55
C ASN A 109 18.98 -9.87 8.20
N SER A 110 19.35 -11.06 7.73
CA SER A 110 20.72 -11.30 7.29
C SER A 110 21.03 -10.52 6.00
N HIS A 111 22.30 -10.15 5.82
CA HIS A 111 22.76 -9.47 4.60
C HIS A 111 22.41 -10.29 3.34
N GLY A 112 22.58 -11.62 3.38
CA GLY A 112 22.25 -12.50 2.28
C GLY A 112 20.76 -12.48 1.91
N ALA A 113 19.87 -12.44 2.89
CA ALA A 113 18.43 -12.33 2.65
C ALA A 113 18.05 -10.97 2.04
N CYS A 114 18.60 -9.86 2.54
CA CYS A 114 18.37 -8.54 1.96
C CYS A 114 18.81 -8.47 0.49
N LEU A 115 20.01 -8.98 0.16
CA LEU A 115 20.51 -9.05 -1.21
C LEU A 115 19.60 -9.92 -2.10
N LYS A 116 19.14 -11.07 -1.59
CA LYS A 116 18.26 -11.97 -2.33
C LYS A 116 16.91 -11.32 -2.62
N VAL A 117 16.29 -10.68 -1.64
CA VAL A 117 15.03 -9.95 -1.82
C VAL A 117 15.18 -8.85 -2.86
N LYS A 118 16.27 -8.07 -2.80
CA LYS A 118 16.57 -7.02 -3.78
C LYS A 118 16.77 -7.59 -5.19
N SER A 119 17.46 -8.72 -5.32
CA SER A 119 17.65 -9.42 -6.59
C SER A 119 16.33 -9.94 -7.16
N LEU A 120 15.49 -10.57 -6.33
CA LEU A 120 14.17 -11.08 -6.73
C LEU A 120 13.21 -9.95 -7.12
N GLY A 121 13.21 -8.85 -6.38
CA GLY A 121 12.44 -7.65 -6.72
C GLY A 121 12.79 -7.11 -8.09
N LYS A 122 14.09 -7.00 -8.40
CA LYS A 122 14.56 -6.61 -9.75
C LYS A 122 14.13 -7.63 -10.82
N LYS A 123 14.31 -8.94 -10.55
CA LYS A 123 13.97 -10.02 -11.48
C LYS A 123 12.50 -9.99 -11.89
N PHE A 124 11.59 -9.79 -10.94
CA PHE A 124 10.15 -9.80 -11.17
C PHE A 124 9.53 -8.41 -11.33
N LYS A 125 10.35 -7.35 -11.35
CA LYS A 125 9.89 -5.95 -11.39
C LYS A 125 8.90 -5.63 -10.26
N LYS A 126 9.15 -6.17 -9.07
CA LYS A 126 8.34 -5.94 -7.88
C LYS A 126 8.96 -4.82 -7.03
N PRO A 127 8.16 -3.85 -6.55
CA PRO A 127 8.66 -2.84 -5.62
C PRO A 127 9.11 -3.50 -4.31
N VAL A 128 10.34 -3.18 -3.92
CA VAL A 128 10.97 -3.66 -2.68
C VAL A 128 11.36 -2.44 -1.84
N HIS A 129 10.84 -2.38 -0.62
CA HIS A 129 11.15 -1.33 0.34
C HIS A 129 12.01 -1.90 1.47
N MET A 130 13.26 -1.43 1.53
CA MET A 130 14.15 -1.75 2.63
C MET A 130 13.81 -0.85 3.82
N LEU A 131 13.37 -1.43 4.93
CA LEU A 131 12.98 -0.67 6.12
C LEU A 131 14.15 -0.58 7.08
N SER A 132 14.36 0.59 7.70
CA SER A 132 15.42 0.79 8.70
C SER A 132 15.16 0.04 10.01
N ASN A 133 13.90 -0.32 10.30
CA ASN A 133 13.51 -1.08 11.48
C ASN A 133 12.26 -1.96 11.22
N PHE A 134 11.93 -2.83 12.19
CA PHE A 134 10.76 -3.72 12.18
C PHE A 134 9.56 -3.16 12.98
N SER A 135 9.49 -1.85 13.25
CA SER A 135 8.34 -1.33 14.01
C SER A 135 7.06 -1.34 13.17
N LEU A 136 5.92 -1.47 13.83
CA LEU A 136 4.61 -1.33 13.18
C LEU A 136 4.46 0.04 12.52
N SER A 137 4.94 1.10 13.16
CA SER A 137 4.89 2.47 12.64
C SER A 137 5.70 2.62 11.35
N ALA A 138 6.86 1.96 11.23
CA ALA A 138 7.63 1.98 9.99
C ALA A 138 6.87 1.30 8.84
N VAL A 139 6.25 0.15 9.11
CA VAL A 139 5.41 -0.55 8.13
C VAL A 139 4.21 0.29 7.72
N ALA A 140 3.47 0.83 8.69
CA ALA A 140 2.29 1.67 8.45
C ALA A 140 2.63 2.88 7.58
N ARG A 141 3.72 3.59 7.90
CA ARG A 141 4.18 4.75 7.13
C ARG A 141 4.58 4.38 5.70
N THR A 142 5.27 3.26 5.50
CA THR A 142 5.63 2.81 4.15
C THR A 142 4.38 2.45 3.34
N MET A 143 3.37 1.84 3.97
CA MET A 143 2.09 1.57 3.31
C MET A 143 1.38 2.87 2.91
N GLU A 144 1.35 3.89 3.78
CA GLU A 144 0.78 5.21 3.45
C GLU A 144 1.51 5.89 2.28
N GLN A 145 2.85 5.79 2.22
CA GLN A 145 3.63 6.31 1.10
C GLN A 145 3.32 5.60 -0.22
N LEU A 146 3.02 4.30 -0.17
CA LEU A 146 2.60 3.53 -1.32
C LEU A 146 1.21 3.92 -1.83
N HIS A 147 0.35 4.51 -0.99
CA HIS A 147 -0.93 5.07 -1.43
C HIS A 147 -0.69 6.37 -2.20
N ALA A 148 0.12 7.27 -1.65
CA ALA A 148 0.33 8.60 -2.22
C ALA A 148 1.07 8.62 -3.57
N ALA A 149 1.67 7.50 -3.99
CA ALA A 149 2.43 7.38 -5.23
C ALA A 149 1.60 6.82 -6.40
N ASN A 150 0.33 6.46 -6.17
CA ASN A 150 -0.62 5.96 -7.16
C ASN A 150 -1.67 7.01 -7.53
#